data_AF-X1VAQ7-F1
#
_entry.id   AF-X1VAQ7-F1
#
_cell.length_a   1.000
_cell.length_b   1.000
_cell.length_c   1.000
_cell.angle_alpha   90.00
_cell.angle_beta   90.00
_cell.angle_gamma   90.00
#
_symmetry.space_group_name_H-M   'P 1'
#
loop_
_entity.id
_entity.type
_entity.pdbx_description
1 polymer ?
#
loop_
_entity_poly.entity_id
_entity_poly.type
_entity_poly.pdbx_seq_one_letter_code
_entity_poly.pdbx_strand_id
1 'polypeptide(L)'
;MSRPQWDWFTSHTFKADYVSPKEADRHYFAWLNSLCLAARVRDYERPFWFRATEYQELRGTNTLHFHSLIGGVGDIRRLLFKDFWELHGFARVEAYEPGRGANYYVGKYLTKSAADIKFSHNLKGELNG
;
A
#
# COMPACT_ATOMS: atom_id res chain seq x y z
N MET A 1 -14.87 7.35 17.96
CA MET A 1 -13.67 7.14 17.12
C MET A 1 -14.14 7.14 15.69
N SER A 2 -13.82 8.19 14.94
CA SER A 2 -14.07 8.16 13.50
C SER A 2 -13.14 7.12 12.87
N ARG A 3 -13.61 6.37 11.87
CA ARG A 3 -12.74 5.41 11.17
C ARG A 3 -11.88 6.22 10.20
N PRO A 4 -10.56 5.92 10.07
CA PRO A 4 -9.77 6.51 9.00
C PRO A 4 -10.47 6.30 7.67
N GLN A 5 -10.69 7.38 6.92
CA GLN A 5 -11.26 7.29 5.58
C GLN A 5 -10.16 6.87 4.60
N TRP A 6 -9.99 5.56 4.45
CA TRP A 6 -9.13 5.01 3.41
C TRP A 6 -9.75 5.28 2.05
N ASP A 7 -8.92 5.70 1.10
CA ASP A 7 -9.34 5.95 -0.28
C ASP A 7 -9.03 4.75 -1.16
N TRP A 8 -7.83 4.16 -1.00
CA TRP A 8 -7.35 3.07 -1.85
C TRP A 8 -6.94 1.85 -1.04
N PHE A 9 -7.19 0.69 -1.65
CA PHE A 9 -6.47 -0.54 -1.33
C PHE A 9 -5.48 -0.84 -2.45
N THR A 10 -4.28 -1.24 -2.07
CA THR A 10 -3.24 -1.59 -3.02
C THR A 10 -2.58 -2.91 -2.67
N SER A 11 -2.27 -3.69 -3.70
CA SER A 11 -1.39 -4.85 -3.59
C SER A 11 -0.22 -4.70 -4.54
N HIS A 12 0.95 -5.13 -4.10
CA HIS A 12 2.20 -4.96 -4.83
C HIS A 12 3.02 -6.24 -4.74
N THR A 13 3.10 -6.99 -5.83
CA THR A 13 3.88 -8.22 -5.94
C THR A 13 5.13 -7.96 -6.76
N PHE A 14 6.29 -8.43 -6.32
CA PHE A 14 7.50 -8.37 -7.16
C PHE A 14 7.49 -9.49 -8.21
N LYS A 15 8.05 -9.22 -9.40
CA LYS A 15 8.21 -10.24 -10.45
C LYS A 15 9.51 -11.05 -10.34
N ALA A 16 10.45 -10.61 -9.51
CA ALA A 16 11.73 -11.28 -9.33
C ALA A 16 11.59 -12.49 -8.39
N ASP A 17 12.33 -13.56 -8.71
CA ASP A 17 12.41 -14.77 -7.90
C ASP A 17 12.99 -14.49 -6.51
N TYR A 18 13.83 -13.46 -6.41
CA TYR A 18 14.31 -12.91 -5.15
C TYR A 18 14.46 -11.39 -5.23
N VAL A 19 13.98 -10.69 -4.20
CA VAL A 19 14.29 -9.29 -3.92
C VAL A 19 14.52 -9.16 -2.42
N SER A 20 15.61 -8.50 -2.02
CA SER A 20 15.90 -8.34 -0.60
C SER A 20 14.84 -7.43 0.07
N PRO A 21 14.48 -7.62 1.36
CA PRO A 21 13.51 -6.76 2.04
C PRO A 21 13.85 -5.27 1.97
N LYS A 22 15.15 -4.93 2.05
CA LYS A 22 15.64 -3.55 1.96
C LYS A 22 15.43 -2.94 0.58
N GLU A 23 15.62 -3.71 -0.48
CA GLU A 23 15.39 -3.28 -1.85
C GLU A 23 13.90 -3.14 -2.14
N ALA A 24 13.09 -4.11 -1.68
CA ALA A 24 11.65 -4.06 -1.80
C ALA A 24 11.05 -2.82 -1.11
N ASP A 25 11.56 -2.46 0.07
CA ASP A 25 11.20 -1.23 0.76
C ASP A 25 11.54 0.02 -0.06
N ARG A 26 12.74 0.08 -0.66
CA ARG A 26 13.14 1.23 -1.50
C ARG A 26 12.18 1.41 -2.68
N HIS A 27 11.80 0.34 -3.36
CA HIS A 27 10.83 0.40 -4.45
C HIS A 27 9.46 0.87 -3.99
N TYR A 28 8.96 0.34 -2.87
CA TYR A 28 7.71 0.79 -2.27
C TYR A 28 7.73 2.28 -1.91
N PHE A 29 8.81 2.76 -1.29
CA PHE A 29 8.92 4.17 -0.93
C PHE A 29 9.12 5.09 -2.14
N ALA A 30 9.78 4.64 -3.20
CA ALA A 30 9.86 5.40 -4.45
C ALA A 30 8.47 5.57 -5.09
N TRP A 31 7.68 4.50 -5.13
CA TRP A 31 6.28 4.54 -5.56
C TRP A 31 5.44 5.49 -4.70
N LEU A 32 5.54 5.37 -3.37
CA LEU A 32 4.82 6.22 -2.42
C LEU A 32 5.22 7.69 -2.51
N ASN A 33 6.51 7.99 -2.71
CA ASN A 33 6.99 9.35 -2.89
C ASN A 33 6.42 9.99 -4.17
N SER A 34 6.24 9.19 -5.22
CA SER A 34 5.56 9.63 -6.44
C SER A 34 4.10 9.99 -6.17
N LEU A 35 3.43 9.25 -5.28
CA LEU A 35 2.05 9.54 -4.85
C LEU A 35 1.99 10.80 -3.99
N CYS A 36 2.95 11.01 -3.09
CA CYS A 36 3.07 12.23 -2.31
C CYS A 36 3.30 13.45 -3.20
N LEU A 37 4.09 13.31 -4.27
CA LEU A 37 4.29 14.38 -5.26
C LEU A 37 2.98 14.69 -5.99
N ALA A 38 2.24 13.68 -6.44
CA ALA A 38 0.95 13.88 -7.10
C ALA A 38 -0.07 14.55 -6.18
N ALA A 39 -0.14 14.13 -4.90
CA ALA A 39 -0.97 14.77 -3.89
C ALA A 39 -0.61 16.26 -3.72
N ARG A 40 0.69 16.57 -3.59
CA ARG A 40 1.16 17.96 -3.50
C ARG A 40 0.79 18.80 -4.72
N VAL A 41 0.94 18.27 -5.94
CA VAL A 41 0.57 18.97 -7.18
C VAL A 41 -0.94 19.23 -7.27
N ARG A 42 -1.74 18.41 -6.59
CA ARG A 42 -3.21 18.50 -6.50
C ARG A 42 -3.69 19.28 -5.28
N ASP A 43 -2.77 19.90 -4.51
CA ASP A 43 -3.04 20.63 -3.28
C ASP A 43 -3.71 19.79 -2.18
N TYR A 44 -3.39 18.49 -2.14
CA TYR A 44 -3.77 17.60 -1.04
C TYR A 44 -2.69 17.56 0.04
N GLU A 45 -3.13 17.31 1.27
CA GLU A 45 -2.21 16.97 2.36
C GLU A 45 -1.42 15.69 2.04
N ARG A 46 -0.36 15.44 2.84
CA ARG A 46 0.46 14.25 2.66
C ARG A 46 -0.40 12.99 2.89
N PRO A 47 -0.45 12.04 1.94
CA PRO A 47 -1.19 10.80 2.12
C PRO A 47 -0.74 10.04 3.38
N PHE A 48 -1.70 9.48 4.12
CA PHE A 48 -1.44 8.55 5.20
C PHE A 48 -1.57 7.10 4.70
N TRP A 49 -0.84 6.18 5.30
CA TRP A 49 -0.78 4.81 4.81
C TRP A 49 -0.49 3.79 5.89
N PHE A 50 -0.95 2.58 5.62
CA PHE A 50 -0.62 1.34 6.31
C PHE A 50 -0.10 0.33 5.29
N ARG A 51 0.89 -0.48 5.65
CA ARG A 51 1.41 -1.56 4.81
C ARG A 51 1.76 -2.79 5.65
N ALA A 52 1.33 -3.96 5.18
CA ALA A 52 1.79 -5.26 5.66
C ALA A 52 2.65 -5.94 4.58
N THR A 53 3.74 -6.59 5.00
CA THR A 53 4.63 -7.38 4.14
C THR A 53 4.35 -8.86 4.29
N GLU A 54 4.23 -9.55 3.16
CA GLU A 54 4.02 -10.99 3.05
C GLU A 54 4.91 -11.62 1.98
N TYR A 55 4.92 -12.95 1.96
CA TYR A 55 5.42 -13.72 0.85
C TYR A 55 4.25 -14.30 0.05
N GLN A 56 4.27 -14.09 -1.25
CA GLN A 56 3.32 -14.69 -2.20
C GLN A 56 4.03 -15.76 -3.02
N GLU A 57 3.47 -16.96 -3.06
CA GLU A 57 3.97 -18.02 -3.93
C GLU A 57 3.63 -17.70 -5.39
N LEU A 58 4.66 -17.60 -6.22
CA LEU A 58 4.59 -17.37 -7.65
C LEU A 58 5.59 -18.30 -8.35
N ARG A 59 5.07 -19.15 -9.24
CA ARG A 59 5.89 -20.06 -10.07
C ARG A 59 6.83 -20.96 -9.25
N GLY A 60 6.40 -21.39 -8.06
CA GLY A 60 7.19 -22.24 -7.16
C GLY A 60 8.24 -21.49 -6.31
N THR A 61 8.24 -20.16 -6.34
CA THR A 61 9.11 -19.32 -5.49
C THR A 61 8.27 -18.36 -4.63
N ASN A 62 8.76 -18.03 -3.44
CA ASN A 62 8.15 -17.04 -2.56
C ASN A 62 8.71 -15.65 -2.87
N THR A 63 7.89 -14.79 -3.45
CA THR A 63 8.27 -13.40 -3.72
C THR A 63 7.65 -12.44 -2.71
N LEU A 64 8.27 -11.29 -2.49
CA LEU A 64 7.71 -10.29 -1.59
C LEU A 64 6.42 -9.71 -2.16
N HIS A 65 5.46 -9.52 -1.26
CA HIS A 65 4.15 -8.99 -1.54
C HIS A 65 3.76 -7.97 -0.48
N PHE A 66 3.23 -6.83 -0.90
CA PHE A 66 2.72 -5.81 0.02
C PHE A 66 1.23 -5.65 -0.12
N HIS A 67 0.54 -5.58 1.01
CA HIS A 67 -0.82 -5.07 1.11
C HIS A 67 -0.78 -3.70 1.76
N SER A 68 -1.43 -2.71 1.16
CA SER A 68 -1.42 -1.36 1.70
C SER A 68 -2.76 -0.66 1.56
N LEU A 69 -3.11 0.08 2.61
CA LEU A 69 -4.24 1.00 2.64
C LEU A 69 -3.68 2.43 2.59
N ILE A 70 -4.26 3.26 1.73
CA ILE A 70 -3.84 4.65 1.53
C ILE A 70 -5.06 5.56 1.69
N GLY A 71 -4.90 6.69 2.38
CA GLY A 71 -5.89 7.76 2.44
C GLY A 71 -5.27 9.13 2.21
N GLY A 72 -6.11 10.14 1.97
CA GLY A 72 -5.69 11.50 1.62
C GLY A 72 -5.26 11.64 0.16
N VAL A 73 -5.84 10.83 -0.74
CA VAL A 73 -5.47 10.80 -2.17
C VAL A 73 -6.62 11.18 -3.10
N GLY A 74 -7.84 11.33 -2.57
CA GLY A 74 -8.98 11.90 -3.29
C GLY A 74 -9.21 11.27 -4.67
N ASP A 75 -9.27 12.10 -5.71
CA ASP A 75 -9.55 11.71 -7.09
C ASP A 75 -8.28 11.42 -7.93
N ILE A 76 -7.11 11.28 -7.31
CA ILE A 76 -5.87 10.95 -8.03
C ILE A 76 -6.08 9.66 -8.84
N ARG A 77 -5.58 9.64 -10.09
CA ARG A 77 -5.80 8.53 -11.01
C ARG A 77 -5.01 7.29 -10.58
N ARG A 78 -5.70 6.32 -9.97
CA ARG A 78 -5.16 5.01 -9.55
C ARG A 78 -4.36 4.26 -10.61
N LEU A 79 -4.85 4.26 -11.86
CA LEU A 79 -4.21 3.53 -12.97
C LEU A 79 -2.76 3.99 -13.21
N LEU A 80 -2.46 5.28 -13.05
CA LEU A 80 -1.09 5.79 -13.20
C LEU A 80 -0.14 5.13 -12.19
N PHE A 81 -0.61 4.94 -10.95
CA PHE A 81 0.17 4.33 -9.88
C PHE A 81 0.28 2.82 -10.01
N LYS A 82 -0.72 2.17 -10.60
CA LYS A 82 -0.57 0.78 -11.04
C LYS A 82 0.57 0.68 -12.05
N ASP A 83 0.58 1.52 -13.08
CA ASP A 83 1.56 1.49 -14.17
C ASP A 83 2.98 1.80 -13.67
N PHE A 84 3.15 2.72 -12.72
CA PHE A 84 4.45 2.97 -12.07
C PHE A 84 5.03 1.73 -11.37
N TRP A 85 4.17 0.85 -10.83
CA TRP A 85 4.64 -0.36 -10.19
C TRP A 85 5.00 -1.48 -11.17
N GLU A 86 4.50 -1.45 -12.41
CA GLU A 86 4.75 -2.50 -13.41
C GLU A 86 6.24 -2.66 -13.76
N LEU A 87 7.04 -1.63 -13.49
CA LEU A 87 8.50 -1.68 -13.56
C LEU A 87 9.10 -2.74 -12.62
N HIS A 88 8.49 -2.96 -11.46
CA HIS A 88 8.98 -3.82 -10.37
C HIS A 88 8.19 -5.13 -10.23
N GLY A 89 6.95 -5.17 -10.71
CA GLY A 89 6.16 -6.39 -10.73
C GLY A 89 4.69 -6.15 -11.06
N PHE A 90 3.79 -6.68 -10.26
CA PHE A 90 2.34 -6.61 -10.48
C PHE A 90 1.69 -5.77 -9.39
N ALA A 91 0.79 -4.86 -9.77
CA ALA A 91 0.03 -4.09 -8.80
C ALA A 91 -1.47 -4.15 -9.04
N ARG A 92 -2.22 -4.04 -7.95
CA ARG A 92 -3.62 -3.61 -7.95
C ARG A 92 -3.69 -2.30 -7.18
N VAL A 93 -4.40 -1.33 -7.73
CA VAL A 93 -4.69 -0.05 -7.08
C VAL A 93 -6.19 0.19 -7.23
N GLU A 94 -6.93 -0.19 -6.21
CA GLU A 94 -8.39 -0.25 -6.21
C GLU A 94 -8.95 0.82 -5.28
N ALA A 95 -10.18 1.29 -5.56
CA ALA A 95 -10.90 2.11 -4.61
C ALA A 95 -11.21 1.28 -3.37
N TYR A 96 -10.99 1.86 -2.19
CA TYR A 96 -11.35 1.23 -0.94
C TYR A 96 -12.87 1.22 -0.79
N GLU A 97 -13.44 0.05 -0.46
CA GLU A 97 -14.87 -0.08 -0.17
C GLU A 97 -15.10 -0.10 1.35
N PRO A 98 -15.65 0.96 1.97
CA PRO A 98 -15.82 1.03 3.43
C PRO A 98 -16.71 -0.07 4.01
N GLY A 99 -17.68 -0.57 3.22
CA GLY A 99 -18.59 -1.63 3.63
C GLY A 99 -17.92 -2.98 3.91
N ARG A 100 -16.73 -3.23 3.34
CA ARG A 100 -15.96 -4.46 3.64
C ARG A 100 -15.09 -4.30 4.89
N GLY A 101 -14.77 -3.07 5.27
CA GLY A 101 -13.90 -2.74 6.40
C GLY A 101 -12.42 -3.05 6.15
N ALA A 102 -11.53 -2.36 6.86
CA ALA A 102 -10.09 -2.49 6.68
C ALA A 102 -9.61 -3.93 6.92
N ASN A 103 -10.23 -4.62 7.88
CA ASN A 103 -9.94 -6.02 8.20
C ASN A 103 -10.19 -6.97 7.02
N TYR A 104 -11.09 -6.67 6.09
CA TYR A 104 -11.24 -7.48 4.88
C TYR A 104 -10.00 -7.41 3.99
N TYR A 105 -9.39 -6.23 3.89
CA TYR A 105 -8.24 -5.98 3.03
C TYR A 105 -6.90 -6.35 3.68
N VAL A 106 -6.78 -6.20 5.00
CA VAL A 106 -5.51 -6.43 5.72
C VAL A 106 -5.58 -7.48 6.84
N GLY A 107 -6.79 -7.92 7.22
CA GLY A 107 -7.01 -8.74 8.42
C GLY A 107 -6.56 -10.19 8.34
N LYS A 108 -6.61 -10.77 7.13
CA LYS A 108 -5.99 -12.09 6.87
C LYS A 108 -4.49 -12.07 7.18
N TYR A 109 -3.87 -10.89 7.14
CA TYR A 109 -2.44 -10.68 7.21
C TYR A 109 -1.98 -10.22 8.59
N LEU A 110 -2.89 -9.73 9.43
CA LEU A 110 -2.63 -9.49 10.85
C LEU A 110 -2.55 -10.79 11.67
N THR A 111 -3.13 -11.89 11.17
CA THR A 111 -3.23 -13.18 11.88
C THR A 111 -2.25 -14.24 11.38
N LYS A 112 -1.80 -14.12 10.13
CA LYS A 112 -0.61 -14.85 9.66
C LYS A 112 0.62 -14.14 10.21
N SER A 113 1.71 -14.86 10.40
CA SER A 113 3.00 -14.32 10.83
C SER A 113 3.52 -13.24 9.86
N ALA A 114 2.94 -12.04 9.94
CA ALA A 114 3.30 -10.90 9.11
C ALA A 114 4.78 -10.63 9.32
N ALA A 115 5.55 -10.62 8.23
CA ALA A 115 7.00 -10.47 8.32
C ALA A 115 7.38 -9.06 8.78
N ASP A 116 6.52 -8.06 8.52
CA ASP A 116 6.73 -6.66 8.92
C ASP A 116 5.45 -5.82 8.71
N ILE A 117 5.16 -4.89 9.61
CA ILE A 117 4.06 -3.91 9.50
C ILE A 117 4.64 -2.51 9.60
N LYS A 118 4.31 -1.64 8.63
CA LYS A 118 4.73 -0.23 8.63
C LYS A 118 3.53 0.68 8.38
N PHE A 119 3.58 1.89 8.90
CA PHE A 119 2.57 2.91 8.67
C PHE A 119 3.15 4.31 8.79
N SER A 120 2.47 5.27 8.19
CA SER A 120 2.90 6.67 8.21
C SER A 120 2.78 7.29 9.61
N HIS A 121 3.61 8.28 9.90
CA HIS A 121 3.54 8.98 11.18
C HIS A 121 2.20 9.72 11.36
N ASN A 122 1.67 10.32 10.28
CA ASN A 122 0.39 11.03 10.29
C ASN A 122 -0.83 10.10 10.41
N LEU A 123 -0.71 8.79 10.20
CA LEU A 123 -1.82 7.85 10.44
C LEU A 123 -2.28 7.89 11.91
N LYS A 124 -1.36 8.12 12.86
CA LYS A 124 -1.72 8.23 14.28
C LYS A 124 -2.64 9.42 14.56
N GLY A 125 -2.55 10.50 13.78
CA GLY A 125 -3.45 11.64 13.88
C GLY A 125 -4.88 11.27 13.50
N GLU A 126 -5.02 10.56 12.38
CA GLU A 126 -6.32 10.07 11.85
C GLU A 126 -7.00 9.03 12.76
N LEU A 127 -6.23 8.29 13.56
CA LEU A 127 -6.78 7.29 14.49
C LEU A 127 -7.32 7.89 15.79
N ASN A 128 -6.90 9.12 16.14
CA ASN A 128 -7.28 9.80 17.38
C ASN A 128 -8.36 10.88 17.18
N GLY A 129 -8.81 11.12 15.93
CA GLY A 129 -9.93 12.00 15.57
C GLY A 129 -11.27 11.29 15.57
#